data_AF-A0A969AX49-F1
#
_entry.id   AF-A0A969AX49-F1
#
_cell.length_a   1.000
_cell.length_b   1.000
_cell.length_c   1.000
_cell.angle_alpha   90.00
_cell.angle_beta   90.00
_cell.angle_gamma   90.00
#
_symmetry.space_group_name_H-M   'P 1'
#
loop_
_entity.id
_entity.type
_entity.pdbx_description
1 polymer ?
#
loop_
_entity_poly.entity_id
_entity_poly.type
_entity_poly.pdbx_seq_one_letter_code
_entity_poly.pdbx_strand_id
1 'polypeptide(L)'
;MTSLRNKIYPYTTRICRLIVLLCLAHPAFTQRDVSYDTAYLSKNFENVAPNQAVYYKVTNTIDNLEFPYVSITFLMNGTPFLVQHYDKKHVLHGFYQQFYPTAKVFVEGNYKHGKRFGLWKKYYPSGTLMEELEIVRPGFYPDGSDKYNVLSFFDSSGVMQVKDGTGWYTEYDMHLQPRHMGAYKQYQKIGNWIGYASDGAKYYEEKYVNGNLIKGTSYDDGGEAYTYKELILDAQPYGSYQSFYAFLNKHLKYPEDAKDFKIEGELYLSFKVKDNGSITDVNMLSGGPASLNDEARRVIKLAPAWKPCLFRGQPSAQNFVVPVTFSSF
;
A
#
# COMPACT_ATOMS: atom_id res chain seq x y z
N MET A 1 -26.42 6.17 16.27
CA MET A 1 -26.36 5.85 14.82
C MET A 1 -25.76 4.47 14.66
N THR A 2 -26.56 3.47 15.02
CA THR A 2 -26.12 2.12 15.39
C THR A 2 -26.90 1.13 14.56
N SER A 3 -26.71 1.11 13.24
CA SER A 3 -27.33 0.13 12.34
C SER A 3 -26.75 0.29 10.93
N LEU A 4 -25.57 -0.29 10.69
CA LEU A 4 -25.02 -0.56 9.34
C LEU A 4 -23.72 -1.40 9.38
N ARG A 5 -23.13 -1.63 10.57
CA ARG A 5 -21.81 -2.29 10.73
C ARG A 5 -21.71 -3.79 10.39
N ASN A 6 -22.76 -4.48 9.95
CA ASN A 6 -22.73 -5.96 9.84
C ASN A 6 -23.38 -6.59 8.58
N LYS A 7 -23.47 -5.90 7.44
CA LYS A 7 -24.16 -6.45 6.26
C LYS A 7 -23.34 -6.71 5.00
N ILE A 8 -22.01 -6.70 5.06
CA ILE A 8 -21.19 -7.13 3.92
C ILE A 8 -20.11 -8.10 4.42
N TYR A 9 -20.15 -9.35 3.95
CA TYR A 9 -19.19 -10.46 4.19
C TYR A 9 -19.29 -11.34 5.47
N PRO A 10 -20.47 -11.73 6.01
CA PRO A 10 -20.51 -12.77 7.05
C PRO A 10 -20.22 -14.19 6.52
N TYR A 11 -20.32 -14.43 5.21
CA TYR A 11 -20.25 -15.77 4.61
C TYR A 11 -18.84 -16.17 4.12
N THR A 12 -17.95 -15.23 3.83
CA THR A 12 -16.61 -15.54 3.30
C THR A 12 -15.60 -15.88 4.39
N THR A 13 -15.68 -15.27 5.58
CA THR A 13 -14.69 -15.47 6.66
C THR A 13 -14.75 -16.88 7.27
N ARG A 14 -15.94 -17.48 7.38
CA ARG A 14 -16.10 -18.86 7.90
C ARG A 14 -15.65 -19.92 6.90
N ILE A 15 -15.95 -19.74 5.62
CA ILE A 15 -15.53 -20.67 4.56
C ILE A 15 -14.02 -20.57 4.32
N CYS A 16 -13.42 -19.37 4.36
CA CYS A 16 -11.97 -19.19 4.23
C CYS A 16 -11.19 -19.78 5.43
N ARG A 17 -11.70 -19.63 6.67
CA ARG A 17 -11.08 -20.28 7.85
C ARG A 17 -11.18 -21.81 7.81
N LEU A 18 -12.26 -22.37 7.23
CA LEU A 18 -12.40 -23.82 7.08
C LEU A 18 -11.40 -24.42 6.08
N ILE A 19 -11.05 -23.69 5.02
CA ILE A 19 -10.09 -24.14 4.00
C ILE A 19 -8.66 -24.17 4.56
N VAL A 20 -8.29 -23.20 5.39
CA VAL A 20 -6.98 -23.22 6.11
C VAL A 20 -6.88 -24.43 7.05
N LEU A 21 -7.97 -24.81 7.72
CA LEU A 21 -8.04 -26.03 8.55
C LEU A 21 -7.95 -27.32 7.73
N LEU A 22 -8.56 -27.36 6.54
CA LEU A 22 -8.51 -28.51 5.63
C LEU A 22 -7.12 -28.74 5.03
N CYS A 23 -6.30 -27.69 4.86
CA CYS A 23 -4.91 -27.83 4.41
C CYS A 23 -3.93 -28.29 5.52
N LEU A 24 -4.32 -28.21 6.80
CA LEU A 24 -3.51 -28.70 7.93
C LEU A 24 -3.79 -30.17 8.28
N ALA A 25 -4.84 -30.77 7.71
CA ALA A 25 -5.19 -32.18 7.89
C ALA A 25 -4.87 -32.99 6.63
N HIS A 26 -4.02 -34.02 6.76
CA HIS A 26 -3.79 -35.00 5.69
C HIS A 26 -5.07 -35.82 5.39
N PRO A 27 -5.21 -36.39 4.18
CA PRO A 27 -6.45 -36.30 3.42
C PRO A 27 -7.41 -37.46 3.67
N ALA A 28 -8.66 -37.11 3.95
CA ALA A 28 -9.80 -37.96 3.64
C ALA A 28 -10.93 -37.06 3.10
N PHE A 29 -10.67 -36.35 2.01
CA PHE A 29 -11.72 -35.72 1.24
C PHE A 29 -11.46 -35.94 -0.25
N THR A 30 -12.51 -36.35 -0.95
CA THR A 30 -12.50 -36.82 -2.32
C THR A 30 -12.03 -35.73 -3.29
N GLN A 31 -11.21 -36.16 -4.26
CA GLN A 31 -10.53 -35.37 -5.27
C GLN A 31 -11.52 -34.52 -6.09
N ARG A 32 -11.46 -33.20 -5.89
CA ARG A 32 -11.90 -32.18 -6.86
C ARG A 32 -10.71 -31.29 -7.13
N ASP A 33 -10.23 -31.28 -8.38
CA ASP A 33 -9.46 -30.24 -9.10
C ASP A 33 -8.56 -29.24 -8.34
N VAL A 34 -7.96 -29.60 -7.20
CA VAL A 34 -6.95 -28.74 -6.54
C VAL A 34 -5.58 -29.05 -7.14
N SER A 35 -5.06 -28.10 -7.92
CA SER A 35 -3.65 -28.08 -8.34
C SER A 35 -2.81 -27.29 -7.34
N TYR A 36 -1.59 -27.77 -7.08
CA TYR A 36 -0.63 -27.14 -6.18
C TYR A 36 0.57 -26.66 -6.98
N ASP A 37 0.95 -25.40 -6.80
CA ASP A 37 2.23 -24.86 -7.25
C ASP A 37 3.09 -24.47 -6.04
N THR A 38 4.37 -24.86 -6.04
CA THR A 38 5.30 -24.62 -4.93
C THR A 38 6.46 -23.74 -5.39
N ALA A 39 6.60 -22.57 -4.75
CA ALA A 39 7.71 -21.65 -4.96
C ALA A 39 8.58 -21.55 -3.70
N TYR A 40 9.90 -21.46 -3.87
CA TYR A 40 10.86 -21.29 -2.79
C TYR A 40 11.36 -19.85 -2.77
N LEU A 41 11.32 -19.21 -1.60
CA LEU A 41 11.49 -17.76 -1.48
C LEU A 41 12.62 -17.38 -0.52
N SER A 42 13.38 -16.34 -0.89
CA SER A 42 14.39 -15.71 -0.03
C SER A 42 13.73 -14.94 1.12
N LYS A 43 14.55 -14.40 2.04
CA LYS A 43 14.07 -13.48 3.09
C LYS A 43 13.31 -12.25 2.56
N ASN A 44 13.57 -11.87 1.31
CA ASN A 44 12.96 -10.73 0.61
C ASN A 44 11.78 -11.15 -0.29
N PHE A 45 11.29 -12.40 -0.20
CA PHE A 45 10.21 -12.96 -1.02
C PHE A 45 10.53 -13.09 -2.52
N GLU A 46 11.82 -13.17 -2.88
CA GLU A 46 12.26 -13.43 -4.26
C GLU A 46 12.42 -14.93 -4.50
N ASN A 47 12.12 -15.41 -5.71
CA ASN A 47 12.27 -16.83 -6.08
C ASN A 47 13.75 -17.25 -6.02
N VAL A 48 14.04 -18.35 -5.33
CA VAL A 48 15.38 -18.92 -5.15
C VAL A 48 15.35 -20.45 -5.20
N ALA A 49 16.52 -21.08 -5.28
CA ALA A 49 16.62 -22.53 -5.14
C ALA A 49 16.24 -22.97 -3.70
N PRO A 50 15.73 -24.21 -3.49
CA PRO A 50 15.27 -24.67 -2.19
C PRO A 50 16.30 -24.56 -1.06
N ASN A 51 17.58 -24.75 -1.36
CA ASN A 51 18.68 -24.68 -0.38
C ASN A 51 19.05 -23.24 0.05
N GLN A 52 18.53 -22.23 -0.66
CA GLN A 52 18.71 -20.81 -0.34
C GLN A 52 17.43 -20.19 0.26
N ALA A 53 16.37 -20.99 0.37
CA ALA A 53 15.05 -20.53 0.75
C ALA A 53 14.92 -20.32 2.26
N VAL A 54 14.23 -19.25 2.64
CA VAL A 54 13.75 -19.01 4.01
C VAL A 54 12.28 -19.43 4.13
N TYR A 55 11.56 -19.39 3.02
CA TYR A 55 10.16 -19.77 2.93
C TYR A 55 9.90 -20.70 1.76
N TYR A 56 8.82 -21.49 1.86
CA TYR A 56 8.17 -22.09 0.70
C TYR A 56 6.71 -21.65 0.66
N LYS A 57 6.20 -21.42 -0.54
CA LYS A 57 4.83 -20.95 -0.79
C LYS A 57 4.09 -21.98 -1.61
N VAL A 58 2.95 -22.42 -1.10
CA VAL A 58 2.02 -23.30 -1.80
C VAL A 58 0.84 -22.47 -2.28
N THR A 59 0.53 -22.54 -3.57
CA THR A 59 -0.64 -21.87 -4.14
C THR A 59 -1.65 -22.91 -4.61
N ASN A 60 -2.86 -22.80 -4.07
CA ASN A 60 -4.00 -23.63 -4.43
C ASN A 60 -4.90 -22.85 -5.38
N THR A 61 -5.34 -23.52 -6.44
CA THR A 61 -6.43 -23.03 -7.29
C THR A 61 -7.72 -23.74 -6.90
N ILE A 62 -8.77 -22.98 -6.61
CA ILE A 62 -10.10 -23.49 -6.31
C ILE A 62 -11.05 -22.94 -7.37
N ASP A 63 -11.41 -23.80 -8.31
CA ASP A 63 -12.33 -23.46 -9.39
C ASP A 63 -13.70 -23.06 -8.83
N ASN A 64 -14.36 -22.11 -9.50
CA ASN A 64 -15.69 -21.58 -9.18
C ASN A 64 -15.80 -20.67 -7.93
N LEU A 65 -14.69 -20.19 -7.35
CA LEU A 65 -14.71 -19.12 -6.35
C LEU A 65 -14.46 -17.73 -6.94
N GLU A 66 -14.98 -16.70 -6.26
CA GLU A 66 -14.70 -15.29 -6.57
C GLU A 66 -13.20 -14.96 -6.42
N PHE A 67 -12.52 -15.63 -5.48
CA PHE A 67 -11.08 -15.54 -5.22
C PHE A 67 -10.46 -16.93 -5.40
N PRO A 68 -10.17 -17.35 -6.64
CA PRO A 68 -9.81 -18.74 -6.94
C PRO A 68 -8.41 -19.10 -6.47
N TYR A 69 -7.53 -18.14 -6.20
CA TYR A 69 -6.15 -18.42 -5.79
C TYR A 69 -5.96 -18.12 -4.31
N VAL A 70 -5.47 -19.12 -3.58
CA VAL A 70 -5.07 -19.00 -2.18
C VAL A 70 -3.62 -19.43 -2.07
N SER A 71 -2.75 -18.52 -1.64
CA SER A 71 -1.36 -18.83 -1.34
C SER A 71 -1.13 -18.89 0.16
N ILE A 72 -0.46 -19.94 0.60
CA ILE A 72 0.04 -20.08 1.97
C ILE A 72 1.56 -20.16 1.90
N THR A 73 2.22 -19.22 2.55
CA THR A 73 3.68 -19.19 2.72
C THR A 73 4.03 -19.70 4.10
N PHE A 74 5.00 -20.61 4.14
CA PHE A 74 5.50 -21.25 5.34
C PHE A 74 6.99 -20.94 5.49
N LEU A 75 7.47 -20.87 6.74
CA LEU A 75 8.89 -21.02 7.03
C LEU A 75 9.36 -22.42 6.59
N MET A 76 10.65 -22.58 6.28
CA MET A 76 11.20 -23.90 5.88
C MET A 76 10.99 -25.02 6.91
N ASN A 77 10.70 -24.68 8.17
CA ASN A 77 10.35 -25.65 9.22
C ASN A 77 8.86 -26.07 9.21
N GLY A 78 8.07 -25.62 8.22
CA GLY A 78 6.65 -25.92 8.08
C GLY A 78 5.69 -25.01 8.85
N THR A 79 6.20 -24.01 9.59
CA THR A 79 5.36 -23.06 10.33
C THR A 79 4.68 -22.08 9.37
N PRO A 80 3.36 -21.87 9.44
CA PRO A 80 2.68 -20.88 8.58
C PRO A 80 3.20 -19.48 8.89
N PHE A 81 3.49 -18.70 7.84
CA PHE A 81 3.96 -17.33 7.94
C PHE A 81 2.95 -16.34 7.37
N LEU A 82 2.29 -16.68 6.26
CA LEU A 82 1.42 -15.75 5.54
C LEU A 82 0.35 -16.49 4.71
N VAL A 83 -0.88 -15.99 4.74
CA VAL A 83 -2.01 -16.42 3.92
C VAL A 83 -2.51 -15.25 3.10
N GLN A 84 -2.69 -15.46 1.80
CA GLN A 84 -3.12 -14.44 0.84
C GLN A 84 -4.13 -15.01 -0.15
N HIS A 85 -5.15 -14.22 -0.47
CA HIS A 85 -6.12 -14.51 -1.53
C HIS A 85 -5.88 -13.58 -2.72
N TYR A 86 -6.10 -14.10 -3.93
CA TYR A 86 -5.99 -13.34 -5.16
C TYR A 86 -7.20 -13.55 -6.07
N ASP A 87 -7.50 -12.52 -6.86
CA ASP A 87 -8.48 -12.60 -7.94
C ASP A 87 -7.90 -13.29 -9.19
N LYS A 88 -8.75 -13.45 -10.22
CA LYS A 88 -8.38 -14.08 -11.51
C LYS A 88 -7.23 -13.38 -12.26
N LYS A 89 -6.86 -12.16 -11.87
CA LYS A 89 -5.75 -11.39 -12.45
C LYS A 89 -4.48 -11.50 -11.58
N HIS A 90 -4.47 -12.41 -10.60
CA HIS A 90 -3.40 -12.56 -9.61
C HIS A 90 -3.14 -11.29 -8.79
N VAL A 91 -4.16 -10.45 -8.60
CA VAL A 91 -4.10 -9.27 -7.74
C VAL A 91 -4.66 -9.62 -6.36
N LEU A 92 -3.98 -9.18 -5.28
CA LEU A 92 -4.45 -9.42 -3.91
C LEU A 92 -5.90 -8.97 -3.74
N HIS A 93 -6.76 -9.92 -3.37
CA HIS A 93 -8.18 -9.69 -3.22
C HIS A 93 -8.76 -10.73 -2.26
N GLY A 94 -9.39 -10.26 -1.18
CA GLY A 94 -9.95 -11.11 -0.14
C GLY A 94 -9.07 -11.14 1.11
N PHE A 95 -9.10 -12.26 1.80
CA PHE A 95 -8.52 -12.38 3.14
C PHE A 95 -6.98 -12.35 3.12
N TYR A 96 -6.41 -11.71 4.13
CA TYR A 96 -4.98 -11.66 4.39
C TYR A 96 -4.72 -11.94 5.86
N GLN A 97 -3.72 -12.78 6.14
CA GLN A 97 -3.32 -13.08 7.50
C GLN A 97 -1.83 -13.39 7.57
N GLN A 98 -1.10 -12.70 8.45
CA GLN A 98 0.31 -12.96 8.73
C GLN A 98 0.45 -13.49 10.15
N PHE A 99 1.44 -14.35 10.36
CA PHE A 99 1.67 -15.05 11.62
C PHE A 99 3.05 -14.72 12.19
N TYR A 100 3.14 -14.77 13.52
CA TYR A 100 4.41 -14.88 14.23
C TYR A 100 5.07 -16.25 13.95
N PRO A 101 6.38 -16.40 14.17
CA PRO A 101 7.06 -17.70 14.14
C PRO A 101 6.48 -18.74 15.12
N THR A 102 5.65 -18.32 16.07
CA THR A 102 4.91 -19.21 16.99
C THR A 102 3.57 -19.71 16.41
N ALA A 103 3.31 -19.48 15.12
CA ALA A 103 2.04 -19.75 14.42
C ALA A 103 0.81 -19.00 14.97
N LYS A 104 1.00 -18.02 15.86
CA LYS A 104 -0.07 -17.12 16.32
C LYS A 104 -0.25 -15.99 15.31
N VAL A 105 -1.48 -15.54 15.12
CA VAL A 105 -1.77 -14.42 14.20
C VAL A 105 -1.05 -13.17 14.69
N PHE A 106 -0.36 -12.49 13.79
CA PHE A 106 0.21 -11.16 14.01
C PHE A 106 -0.77 -10.09 13.52
N VAL A 107 -1.26 -10.24 12.30
CA VAL A 107 -2.19 -9.29 11.68
C VAL A 107 -3.15 -10.02 10.74
N GLU A 108 -4.41 -9.58 10.70
CA GLU A 108 -5.40 -10.03 9.73
C GLU A 108 -6.26 -8.88 9.21
N GLY A 109 -6.77 -9.05 7.99
CA GLY A 109 -7.62 -8.06 7.33
C GLY A 109 -8.01 -8.51 5.92
N ASN A 110 -8.44 -7.55 5.11
CA ASN A 110 -8.86 -7.82 3.74
C ASN A 110 -8.17 -6.89 2.75
N TYR A 111 -7.95 -7.40 1.55
CA TYR A 111 -7.55 -6.64 0.37
C TYR A 111 -8.70 -6.54 -0.63
N LYS A 112 -8.74 -5.45 -1.38
CA LYS A 112 -9.60 -5.24 -2.54
C LYS A 112 -8.77 -4.60 -3.65
N HIS A 113 -8.62 -5.31 -4.77
CA HIS A 113 -7.82 -4.87 -5.93
C HIS A 113 -6.41 -4.39 -5.55
N GLY A 114 -5.70 -5.19 -4.77
CA GLY A 114 -4.30 -4.92 -4.39
C GLY A 114 -4.13 -3.98 -3.21
N LYS A 115 -5.22 -3.42 -2.67
CA LYS A 115 -5.19 -2.42 -1.60
C LYS A 115 -5.85 -2.92 -0.32
N ARG A 116 -5.30 -2.58 0.84
CA ARG A 116 -5.91 -2.89 2.15
C ARG A 116 -7.30 -2.24 2.23
N PHE A 117 -8.26 -2.96 2.77
CA PHE A 117 -9.66 -2.56 2.80
C PHE A 117 -10.33 -2.93 4.13
N GLY A 118 -11.15 -2.00 4.65
CA GLY A 118 -12.00 -2.23 5.82
C GLY A 118 -11.23 -2.39 7.12
N LEU A 119 -11.71 -3.31 7.96
CA LEU A 119 -11.19 -3.58 9.31
C LEU A 119 -9.93 -4.43 9.26
N TRP A 120 -8.92 -4.01 10.02
CA TRP A 120 -7.66 -4.69 10.23
C TRP A 120 -7.42 -4.88 11.72
N LYS A 121 -6.92 -6.05 12.10
CA LYS A 121 -6.62 -6.39 13.49
C LYS A 121 -5.17 -6.80 13.61
N LYS A 122 -4.47 -6.28 14.62
CA LYS A 122 -3.15 -6.80 15.03
C LYS A 122 -3.23 -7.42 16.42
N TYR A 123 -2.31 -8.33 16.71
CA TYR A 123 -2.26 -9.09 17.94
C TYR A 123 -0.83 -9.14 18.47
N TYR A 124 -0.70 -9.24 19.79
CA TYR A 124 0.57 -9.53 20.45
C TYR A 124 1.02 -10.97 20.19
N PRO A 125 2.32 -11.29 20.39
CA PRO A 125 2.81 -12.68 20.33
C PRO A 125 2.10 -13.62 21.32
N SER A 126 1.48 -13.08 22.37
CA SER A 126 0.62 -13.84 23.28
C SER A 126 -0.67 -14.33 22.62
N GLY A 127 -1.13 -13.69 21.54
CA GLY A 127 -2.46 -13.86 20.94
C GLY A 127 -3.49 -12.86 21.44
N THR A 128 -3.14 -11.99 22.40
CA THR A 128 -4.00 -10.89 22.87
C THR A 128 -4.21 -9.88 21.73
N LEU A 129 -5.45 -9.40 21.55
CA LEU A 129 -5.76 -8.32 20.60
C LEU A 129 -4.96 -7.06 20.97
N MET A 130 -4.25 -6.49 20.00
CA MET A 130 -3.46 -5.26 20.18
C MET A 130 -4.22 -4.05 19.65
N GLU A 131 -4.73 -4.12 18.42
CA GLU A 131 -5.44 -2.99 17.81
C GLU A 131 -6.47 -3.41 16.78
N GLU A 132 -7.44 -2.53 16.59
CA GLU A 132 -8.39 -2.55 15.49
C GLU A 132 -8.29 -1.22 14.73
N LEU A 133 -7.99 -1.32 13.43
CA LEU A 133 -7.85 -0.17 12.53
C LEU A 133 -8.87 -0.26 11.39
N GLU A 134 -9.42 0.88 10.97
CA GLU A 134 -10.21 0.99 9.74
C GLU A 134 -9.41 1.73 8.67
N ILE A 135 -9.19 1.09 7.52
CA ILE A 135 -8.51 1.73 6.38
C ILE A 135 -9.46 2.75 5.74
N VAL A 136 -9.06 4.01 5.76
CA VAL A 136 -9.83 5.15 5.21
C VAL A 136 -9.41 5.44 3.77
N ARG A 137 -8.10 5.51 3.50
CA ARG A 137 -7.55 5.65 2.15
C ARG A 137 -6.27 4.83 2.02
N PRO A 138 -6.30 3.71 1.29
CA PRO A 138 -5.11 2.88 1.12
C PRO A 138 -4.05 3.56 0.25
N GLY A 139 -2.78 3.46 0.64
CA GLY A 139 -1.64 4.07 -0.04
C GLY A 139 -1.76 5.59 -0.21
N PHE A 140 -2.24 6.27 0.83
CA PHE A 140 -2.52 7.70 0.79
C PHE A 140 -1.25 8.54 0.90
N TYR A 141 -0.28 8.10 1.70
CA TYR A 141 0.95 8.85 1.93
C TYR A 141 2.00 8.53 0.84
N PRO A 142 2.95 9.45 0.56
CA PRO A 142 3.99 9.25 -0.43
C PRO A 142 4.89 8.02 -0.20
N ASP A 143 5.06 7.60 1.07
CA ASP A 143 5.77 6.37 1.45
C ASP A 143 4.95 5.08 1.19
N GLY A 144 3.75 5.21 0.62
CA GLY A 144 2.84 4.10 0.33
C GLY A 144 2.00 3.65 1.53
N SER A 145 2.11 4.29 2.69
CA SER A 145 1.33 3.93 3.87
C SER A 145 -0.14 4.38 3.75
N ASP A 146 -1.01 3.65 4.43
CA ASP A 146 -2.46 3.89 4.43
C ASP A 146 -2.82 5.06 5.37
N LYS A 147 -3.86 5.81 5.01
CA LYS A 147 -4.61 6.61 5.98
C LYS A 147 -5.65 5.72 6.65
N TYR A 148 -5.67 5.70 7.98
CA TYR A 148 -6.56 4.85 8.78
C TYR A 148 -7.11 5.58 10.01
N ASN A 149 -8.17 5.01 10.57
CA ASN A 149 -8.71 5.35 11.88
C ASN A 149 -8.30 4.28 12.91
N VAL A 150 -7.76 4.70 14.05
CA VAL A 150 -7.56 3.79 15.20
C VAL A 150 -8.91 3.63 15.91
N LEU A 151 -9.52 2.45 15.84
CA LEU A 151 -10.80 2.20 16.50
C LEU A 151 -10.60 1.88 17.98
N SER A 152 -9.69 0.95 18.24
CA SER A 152 -9.28 0.57 19.58
C SER A 152 -7.83 0.11 19.61
N PHE A 153 -7.16 0.33 20.75
CA PHE A 153 -5.81 -0.14 21.02
C PHE A 153 -5.76 -0.60 22.48
N PHE A 154 -5.09 -1.72 22.71
CA PHE A 154 -4.95 -2.37 24.00
C PHE A 154 -3.46 -2.60 24.25
N ASP A 155 -3.02 -2.49 25.50
CA ASP A 155 -1.67 -2.92 25.86
C ASP A 155 -1.56 -4.45 25.93
N SER A 156 -0.35 -4.96 26.21
CA SER A 156 -0.08 -6.41 26.25
C SER A 156 -0.83 -7.15 27.36
N SER A 157 -1.34 -6.43 28.38
CA SER A 157 -2.19 -7.00 29.43
C SER A 157 -3.67 -7.04 29.07
N GLY A 158 -4.05 -6.44 27.93
CA GLY A 158 -5.43 -6.35 27.45
C GLY A 158 -6.18 -5.13 27.99
N VAL A 159 -5.50 -4.19 28.66
CA VAL A 159 -6.12 -2.94 29.10
C VAL A 159 -6.26 -2.00 27.91
N MET A 160 -7.48 -1.48 27.72
CA MET A 160 -7.82 -0.59 26.61
C MET A 160 -7.20 0.79 26.82
N GLN A 161 -6.37 1.20 25.86
CA GLN A 161 -5.65 2.48 25.84
C GLN A 161 -6.28 3.48 24.85
N VAL A 162 -6.94 2.99 23.79
CA VAL A 162 -7.78 3.78 22.87
C VAL A 162 -9.16 3.18 22.79
N LYS A 163 -10.19 4.01 22.92
CA LYS A 163 -11.59 3.67 22.73
C LYS A 163 -12.26 4.65 21.77
N ASP A 164 -12.89 4.14 20.72
CA ASP A 164 -13.59 4.93 19.71
C ASP A 164 -12.75 6.10 19.19
N GLY A 165 -11.48 5.80 18.88
CA GLY A 165 -10.50 6.78 18.40
C GLY A 165 -10.09 7.85 19.41
N THR A 166 -10.23 7.58 20.70
CA THR A 166 -9.79 8.50 21.76
C THR A 166 -8.90 7.77 22.75
N GLY A 167 -7.70 8.30 23.00
CA GLY A 167 -6.74 7.72 23.93
C GLY A 167 -5.29 7.85 23.48
N TRP A 168 -4.39 7.21 24.21
CA TRP A 168 -2.96 7.15 23.87
C TRP A 168 -2.68 5.94 22.99
N TYR A 169 -1.98 6.16 21.87
CA TYR A 169 -1.69 5.14 20.88
C TYR A 169 -0.19 4.99 20.67
N THR A 170 0.26 3.74 20.52
CA THR A 170 1.59 3.39 20.03
C THR A 170 1.43 2.32 18.95
N GLU A 171 1.85 2.61 17.73
CA GLU A 171 1.95 1.57 16.70
C GLU A 171 3.22 0.76 16.91
N TYR A 172 3.10 -0.57 16.82
CA TYR A 172 4.22 -1.50 16.87
C TYR A 172 4.37 -2.27 15.56
N ASP A 173 5.61 -2.62 15.22
CA ASP A 173 5.90 -3.65 14.22
C ASP A 173 5.78 -5.08 14.81
N MET A 174 6.10 -6.10 14.00
CA MET A 174 6.05 -7.50 14.42
C MET A 174 7.09 -7.89 15.47
N HIS A 175 8.10 -7.05 15.71
CA HIS A 175 9.12 -7.23 16.73
C HIS A 175 8.85 -6.40 17.99
N LEU A 176 7.64 -5.79 18.07
CA LEU A 176 7.23 -4.89 19.15
C LEU A 176 8.12 -3.63 19.24
N GLN A 177 8.76 -3.23 18.15
CA GLN A 177 9.43 -1.93 18.05
C GLN A 177 8.39 -0.84 17.77
N PRO A 178 8.38 0.26 18.54
CA PRO A 178 7.45 1.35 18.31
C PRO A 178 7.76 2.05 16.99
N ARG A 179 6.73 2.26 16.15
CA ARG A 179 6.84 3.00 14.87
C ARG A 179 6.48 4.45 15.05
N HIS A 180 5.44 4.73 15.83
CA HIS A 180 5.09 6.08 16.26
C HIS A 180 4.09 6.06 17.40
N MET A 181 3.98 7.17 18.13
CA MET A 181 3.09 7.29 19.28
C MET A 181 2.57 8.71 19.48
N GLY A 182 1.41 8.81 20.10
CA GLY A 182 0.77 10.05 20.48
C GLY A 182 -0.70 9.87 20.84
N ALA A 183 -1.38 10.98 21.12
CA ALA A 183 -2.79 10.95 21.52
C ALA A 183 -3.73 11.14 20.33
N TYR A 184 -4.85 10.42 20.37
CA TYR A 184 -6.02 10.64 19.54
C TYR A 184 -7.19 11.19 20.34
N LYS A 185 -8.04 11.99 19.68
CA LYS A 185 -9.38 12.36 20.15
C LYS A 185 -10.33 12.27 18.96
N GLN A 186 -11.36 11.43 19.07
CA GLN A 186 -12.33 11.18 18.00
C GLN A 186 -11.66 10.95 16.64
N TYR A 187 -10.72 10.01 16.59
CA TYR A 187 -9.93 9.61 15.41
C TYR A 187 -8.96 10.66 14.87
N GLN A 188 -8.85 11.82 15.53
CA GLN A 188 -7.93 12.89 15.13
C GLN A 188 -6.70 12.91 16.02
N LYS A 189 -5.51 13.01 15.42
CA LYS A 189 -4.26 13.23 16.15
C LYS A 189 -4.34 14.54 16.93
N ILE A 190 -3.89 14.52 18.18
CA ILE A 190 -3.75 15.70 19.05
C ILE A 190 -2.43 15.67 19.80
N GLY A 191 -1.96 16.84 20.22
CA GLY A 191 -0.77 16.96 21.05
C GLY A 191 0.51 16.61 20.29
N ASN A 192 1.50 16.12 21.03
CA ASN A 192 2.80 15.77 20.47
C ASN A 192 2.78 14.32 19.96
N TRP A 193 3.40 14.12 18.81
CA TRP A 193 3.58 12.84 18.15
C TRP A 193 5.06 12.62 17.87
N ILE A 194 5.54 11.40 18.11
CA ILE A 194 6.92 11.00 17.84
C ILE A 194 6.88 9.77 16.94
N GLY A 195 7.68 9.77 15.88
CA GLY A 195 7.89 8.61 15.02
C GLY A 195 9.33 8.13 15.05
N TYR A 196 9.51 6.85 14.77
CA TYR A 196 10.80 6.16 14.80
C TYR A 196 11.06 5.46 13.47
N ALA A 197 12.33 5.45 13.05
CA ALA A 197 12.84 4.65 11.94
C ALA A 197 12.91 3.17 12.33
N SER A 198 13.22 2.29 11.37
CA SER A 198 13.26 0.83 11.60
C SER A 198 14.35 0.38 12.57
N ASP A 199 15.41 1.17 12.72
CA ASP A 199 16.49 0.96 13.67
C ASP A 199 16.20 1.56 15.07
N GLY A 200 15.04 2.19 15.25
CA GLY A 200 14.64 2.87 16.48
C GLY A 200 15.12 4.31 16.60
N ALA A 201 15.88 4.84 15.63
CA ALA A 201 16.23 6.25 15.61
C ALA A 201 14.98 7.12 15.51
N LYS A 202 15.00 8.28 16.18
CA LYS A 202 13.88 9.23 16.11
C LYS A 202 13.79 9.78 14.69
N TYR A 203 12.68 9.52 14.01
CA TYR A 203 12.45 9.91 12.63
C TYR A 203 11.71 11.25 12.52
N TYR A 204 10.75 11.51 13.41
CA TYR A 204 10.07 12.81 13.44
C TYR A 204 9.45 13.15 14.80
N GLU A 205 9.18 14.44 14.97
CA GLU A 205 8.36 15.01 16.03
C GLU A 205 7.32 15.96 15.42
N GLU A 206 6.07 15.83 15.84
CA GLU A 206 4.96 16.61 15.30
C GLU A 206 4.05 17.14 16.41
N LYS A 207 3.43 18.29 16.15
CA LYS A 207 2.39 18.84 17.02
C LYS A 207 1.08 18.97 16.25
N TYR A 208 0.02 18.40 16.79
CA TYR A 208 -1.32 18.42 16.21
C TYR A 208 -2.34 19.13 17.11
N VAL A 209 -3.30 19.81 16.48
CA VAL A 209 -4.51 20.36 17.12
C VAL A 209 -5.71 19.98 16.27
N ASN A 210 -6.65 19.23 16.85
CA ASN A 210 -7.87 18.76 16.17
C ASN A 210 -7.59 18.11 14.81
N GLY A 211 -6.57 17.23 14.75
CA GLY A 211 -6.17 16.53 13.54
C GLY A 211 -5.33 17.33 12.55
N ASN A 212 -5.19 18.64 12.74
CA ASN A 212 -4.38 19.49 11.89
C ASN A 212 -2.94 19.55 12.40
N LEU A 213 -1.98 19.32 11.51
CA LEU A 213 -0.57 19.52 11.79
C LEU A 213 -0.32 21.02 12.00
N ILE A 214 0.30 21.37 13.12
CA ILE A 214 0.71 22.75 13.43
C ILE A 214 2.17 22.97 13.01
N LYS A 215 3.02 21.99 13.33
CA LYS A 215 4.42 21.94 12.94
C LYS A 215 4.97 20.53 13.11
N GLY A 216 5.97 20.19 12.32
CA GLY A 216 6.78 19.00 12.48
C GLY A 216 8.25 19.27 12.21
N THR A 217 9.08 18.38 12.73
CA THR A 217 10.50 18.27 12.44
C THR A 217 10.78 16.81 12.13
N SER A 218 11.36 16.52 10.97
CA SER A 218 11.85 15.18 10.62
C SER A 218 13.37 15.18 10.55
N TYR A 219 13.95 14.00 10.58
CA TYR A 219 15.40 13.78 10.51
C TYR A 219 15.69 12.79 9.39
N ASP A 220 16.68 13.07 8.56
CA ASP A 220 17.18 12.10 7.57
C ASP A 220 18.24 11.17 8.16
N ASP A 221 18.76 10.25 7.35
CA ASP A 221 19.78 9.28 7.77
C ASP A 221 21.10 9.95 8.20
N GLY A 222 21.36 11.18 7.76
CA GLY A 222 22.51 12.00 8.18
C GLY A 222 22.25 12.79 9.47
N GLY A 223 21.02 12.75 10.00
CA GLY A 223 20.58 13.53 11.14
C GLY A 223 20.24 14.98 10.83
N GLU A 224 20.17 15.37 9.55
CA GLU A 224 19.76 16.71 9.15
C GLU A 224 18.26 16.91 9.44
N ALA A 225 17.92 18.07 10.00
CA ALA A 225 16.58 18.36 10.49
C ALA A 225 15.78 19.19 9.48
N TYR A 226 14.57 18.73 9.14
CA TYR A 226 13.66 19.39 8.20
C TYR A 226 12.39 19.84 8.92
N THR A 227 12.12 21.14 8.97
CA THR A 227 10.89 21.67 9.58
C THR A 227 9.78 21.87 8.54
N TYR A 228 8.55 21.53 8.89
CA TYR A 228 7.41 21.62 7.98
C TYR A 228 6.11 21.97 8.72
N LYS A 229 5.15 22.57 8.01
CA LYS A 229 3.79 22.86 8.50
C LYS A 229 2.72 22.06 7.76
N GLU A 230 3.07 21.54 6.59
CA GLU A 230 2.23 20.66 5.78
C GLU A 230 2.92 19.31 5.69
N LEU A 231 2.15 18.24 5.93
CA LEU A 231 2.71 16.89 5.96
C LEU A 231 3.15 16.42 4.57
N ILE A 232 2.41 16.84 3.54
CA ILE A 232 2.65 16.54 2.14
C ILE A 232 2.57 17.87 1.39
N LEU A 233 3.61 18.18 0.61
CA LEU A 233 3.57 19.20 -0.43
C LEU A 233 3.73 18.49 -1.77
N ASP A 234 2.70 18.51 -2.61
CA ASP A 234 2.71 17.80 -3.89
C ASP A 234 3.79 18.33 -4.82
N ALA A 235 4.39 17.42 -5.61
CA ALA A 235 5.36 17.79 -6.62
C ALA A 235 4.74 18.77 -7.61
N GLN A 236 5.51 19.78 -8.01
CA GLN A 236 5.04 20.84 -8.91
C GLN A 236 5.87 20.84 -10.19
N PRO A 237 5.25 21.00 -11.37
CA PRO A 237 6.01 21.18 -12.61
C PRO A 237 6.95 22.37 -12.52
N TYR A 238 8.03 22.33 -13.31
CA TYR A 238 8.90 23.49 -13.46
C TYR A 238 8.08 24.69 -13.97
N GLY A 239 8.10 25.79 -13.21
CA GLY A 239 7.22 26.93 -13.43
C GLY A 239 5.80 26.65 -12.90
N SER A 240 4.90 26.26 -13.79
CA SER A 240 3.48 26.01 -13.48
C SER A 240 2.93 24.86 -14.33
N TYR A 241 1.77 24.32 -13.96
CA TYR A 241 1.04 23.39 -14.82
C TYR A 241 0.75 23.97 -16.21
N GLN A 242 0.43 25.27 -16.29
CA GLN A 242 0.23 25.93 -17.58
C GLN A 242 1.52 25.91 -18.42
N SER A 243 2.67 26.20 -17.81
CA SER A 243 3.98 26.14 -18.48
C SER A 243 4.34 24.72 -18.90
N PHE A 244 4.01 23.73 -18.09
CA PHE A 244 4.20 22.32 -18.42
C PHE A 244 3.37 21.91 -19.64
N TYR A 245 2.07 22.20 -19.67
CA TYR A 245 1.24 21.88 -20.84
C TYR A 245 1.64 22.69 -22.08
N ALA A 246 2.04 23.95 -21.92
CA ALA A 246 2.60 24.73 -23.03
C ALA A 246 3.88 24.12 -23.60
N PHE A 247 4.76 23.60 -22.72
CA PHE A 247 5.93 22.83 -23.13
C PHE A 247 5.53 21.57 -23.90
N LEU A 248 4.58 20.79 -23.38
CA LEU A 248 4.12 19.57 -24.06
C LEU A 248 3.63 19.92 -25.47
N ASN A 249 2.71 20.87 -25.61
CA ASN A 249 2.14 21.27 -26.90
C ASN A 249 3.19 21.80 -27.89
N LYS A 250 4.20 22.52 -27.39
CA LYS A 250 5.31 23.03 -28.24
C LYS A 250 6.22 21.91 -28.75
N HIS A 251 6.39 20.85 -27.96
CA HIS A 251 7.31 19.74 -28.27
C HIS A 251 6.63 18.51 -28.85
N LEU A 252 5.30 18.47 -28.85
CA LEU A 252 4.47 17.43 -29.43
C LEU A 252 4.58 17.44 -30.96
N LYS A 253 4.85 16.28 -31.53
CA LYS A 253 4.92 16.05 -32.96
C LYS A 253 3.86 15.04 -33.34
N TYR A 254 2.85 15.49 -34.07
CA TYR A 254 1.82 14.58 -34.54
C TYR A 254 2.43 13.55 -35.52
N PRO A 255 2.37 12.24 -35.24
CA PRO A 255 2.86 11.19 -36.13
C PRO A 255 2.11 11.17 -37.46
N GLU A 256 2.80 10.87 -38.56
CA GLU A 256 2.21 10.93 -39.91
C GLU A 256 1.06 9.93 -40.10
N ASP A 257 1.19 8.70 -39.59
CA ASP A 257 0.12 7.70 -39.62
C ASP A 257 -1.14 8.21 -38.90
N ALA A 258 -0.98 8.84 -37.74
CA ALA A 258 -2.10 9.41 -37.01
C ALA A 258 -2.74 10.61 -37.74
N LYS A 259 -1.97 11.40 -38.49
CA LYS A 259 -2.49 12.50 -39.32
C LYS A 259 -3.30 11.96 -40.51
N ASP A 260 -2.76 10.98 -41.23
CA ASP A 260 -3.39 10.38 -42.41
C ASP A 260 -4.78 9.82 -42.08
N PHE A 261 -4.91 9.23 -40.90
CA PHE A 261 -6.16 8.67 -40.40
C PHE A 261 -6.99 9.64 -39.54
N LYS A 262 -6.57 10.90 -39.38
CA LYS A 262 -7.24 11.93 -38.58
C LYS A 262 -7.58 11.48 -37.15
N ILE A 263 -6.65 10.79 -36.51
CA ILE A 263 -6.86 10.17 -35.19
C ILE A 263 -6.61 11.20 -34.09
N GLU A 264 -7.68 11.72 -33.51
CA GLU A 264 -7.62 12.68 -32.39
C GLU A 264 -7.95 12.04 -31.04
N GLY A 265 -7.59 12.72 -29.95
CA GLY A 265 -8.08 12.38 -28.62
C GLY A 265 -7.13 12.69 -27.48
N GLU A 266 -7.57 12.35 -26.27
CA GLU A 266 -6.79 12.46 -25.06
C GLU A 266 -6.20 11.10 -24.68
N LEU A 267 -4.87 11.08 -24.52
CA LEU A 267 -4.17 9.94 -23.97
C LEU A 267 -3.92 10.18 -22.48
N TYR A 268 -4.15 9.17 -21.67
CA TYR A 268 -3.86 9.24 -20.24
C TYR A 268 -2.60 8.45 -19.96
N LEU A 269 -1.61 9.13 -19.41
CA LEU A 269 -0.35 8.52 -19.03
C LEU A 269 -0.06 8.77 -17.56
N SER A 270 0.63 7.81 -16.96
CA SER A 270 1.16 7.89 -15.62
C SER A 270 2.67 8.02 -15.67
N PHE A 271 3.24 8.74 -14.72
CA PHE A 271 4.69 8.81 -14.53
C PHE A 271 5.02 9.05 -13.05
N LYS A 272 6.26 8.79 -12.67
CA LYS A 272 6.78 9.05 -11.34
C LYS A 272 7.71 10.25 -11.38
N VAL A 273 7.47 11.23 -10.51
CA VAL A 273 8.45 12.28 -10.18
C VAL A 273 9.29 11.75 -9.03
N LYS A 274 10.61 11.66 -9.20
CA LYS A 274 11.53 11.22 -8.13
C LYS A 274 11.79 12.34 -7.11
N ASP A 275 12.45 11.99 -6.01
CA ASP A 275 12.97 12.91 -4.99
C ASP A 275 13.85 14.04 -5.54
N ASN A 276 14.56 13.80 -6.65
CA ASN A 276 15.37 14.79 -7.35
C ASN A 276 14.59 15.56 -8.45
N GLY A 277 13.28 15.34 -8.56
CA GLY A 277 12.42 16.01 -9.54
C GLY A 277 12.40 15.39 -10.95
N SER A 278 13.29 14.45 -11.26
CA SER A 278 13.30 13.81 -12.58
C SER A 278 12.10 12.88 -12.79
N ILE A 279 11.64 12.79 -14.05
CA ILE A 279 10.49 11.98 -14.44
C ILE A 279 10.96 10.58 -14.88
N THR A 280 10.38 9.55 -14.28
CA THR A 280 10.62 8.13 -14.60
C THR A 280 9.30 7.36 -14.73
N ASP A 281 9.37 6.07 -15.04
CA ASP A 281 8.23 5.14 -15.05
C ASP A 281 7.01 5.61 -15.86
N VAL A 282 7.26 6.17 -17.06
CA VAL A 282 6.20 6.68 -17.93
C VAL A 282 5.43 5.54 -18.58
N ASN A 283 4.20 5.30 -18.15
CA ASN A 283 3.33 4.22 -18.58
C ASN A 283 2.00 4.74 -19.13
N MET A 284 1.46 4.14 -20.18
CA MET A 284 0.13 4.47 -20.69
C MET A 284 -0.94 3.83 -19.81
N LEU A 285 -1.94 4.61 -19.42
CA LEU A 285 -3.15 4.11 -18.76
C LEU A 285 -4.30 3.95 -19.77
N SER A 286 -4.39 4.90 -20.70
CA SER A 286 -5.26 4.86 -21.87
C SER A 286 -4.49 5.46 -23.04
N GLY A 287 -4.57 4.80 -24.19
CA GLY A 287 -3.71 5.08 -25.34
C GLY A 287 -4.46 5.09 -26.67
N GLY A 288 -3.76 5.55 -27.69
CA GLY A 288 -4.17 5.44 -29.09
C GLY A 288 -3.27 4.45 -29.84
N PRO A 289 -3.12 4.60 -31.16
CA PRO A 289 -2.06 3.96 -31.94
C PRO A 289 -0.69 4.01 -31.28
N ALA A 290 0.15 3.01 -31.57
CA ALA A 290 1.49 2.89 -30.99
C ALA A 290 2.33 4.16 -31.18
N SER A 291 2.27 4.77 -32.37
CA SER A 291 2.94 6.02 -32.73
C SER A 291 2.58 7.20 -31.81
N LEU A 292 1.29 7.40 -31.51
CA LEU A 292 0.83 8.43 -30.59
C LEU A 292 1.28 8.15 -29.15
N ASN A 293 1.23 6.89 -28.72
CA ASN A 293 1.68 6.49 -27.40
C ASN A 293 3.19 6.70 -27.23
N ASP A 294 3.99 6.38 -28.26
CA ASP A 294 5.43 6.59 -28.29
C ASP A 294 5.77 8.07 -28.23
N GLU A 295 5.07 8.89 -29.00
CA GLU A 295 5.25 10.33 -28.99
C GLU A 295 4.90 10.95 -27.63
N ALA A 296 3.74 10.61 -27.06
CA ALA A 296 3.35 11.10 -25.74
C ALA A 296 4.39 10.75 -24.68
N ARG A 297 4.90 9.51 -24.68
CA ARG A 297 6.00 9.09 -23.79
C ARG A 297 7.26 9.91 -24.02
N ARG A 298 7.64 10.18 -25.27
CA ARG A 298 8.85 10.94 -25.62
C ARG A 298 8.78 12.36 -25.07
N VAL A 299 7.67 13.06 -25.27
CA VAL A 299 7.50 14.46 -24.85
C VAL A 299 7.51 14.58 -23.33
N ILE A 300 6.86 13.67 -22.61
CA ILE A 300 6.88 13.65 -21.13
C ILE A 300 8.30 13.45 -20.60
N LYS A 301 9.07 12.53 -21.19
CA LYS A 301 10.47 12.29 -20.81
C LYS A 301 11.39 13.48 -21.13
N LEU A 302 11.00 14.34 -22.07
CA LEU A 302 11.75 15.55 -22.44
C LEU A 302 11.47 16.73 -21.50
N ALA A 303 10.40 16.66 -20.71
CA ALA A 303 10.01 17.75 -19.82
C ALA A 303 11.11 18.06 -18.79
N PRO A 304 11.32 19.35 -18.42
CA PRO A 304 12.24 19.72 -17.36
C PRO A 304 11.89 19.02 -16.03
N ALA A 305 12.91 18.81 -15.19
CA ALA A 305 12.71 18.25 -13.85
C ALA A 305 11.72 19.11 -13.04
N TRP A 306 10.80 18.43 -12.36
CA TRP A 306 9.80 19.04 -11.51
C TRP A 306 10.41 19.43 -10.16
N LYS A 307 9.73 20.31 -9.41
CA LYS A 307 9.97 20.41 -7.97
C LYS A 307 9.43 19.13 -7.33
N PRO A 308 10.23 18.37 -6.58
CA PRO A 308 9.79 17.10 -6.00
C PRO A 308 8.68 17.30 -4.97
N CYS A 309 7.94 16.23 -4.69
CA CYS A 309 7.03 16.18 -3.55
C CYS A 309 7.86 16.27 -2.26
N LEU A 310 7.36 16.95 -1.24
CA LEU A 310 7.93 16.90 0.11
C LEU A 310 7.00 16.12 1.02
N PHE A 311 7.50 15.06 1.63
CA PHE A 311 6.83 14.34 2.72
C PHE A 311 7.59 14.61 4.00
N ARG A 312 6.92 15.18 5.01
CA ARG A 312 7.55 15.58 6.27
C ARG A 312 8.76 16.49 6.05
N GLY A 313 8.67 17.39 5.06
CA GLY A 313 9.75 18.31 4.69
C GLY A 313 10.89 17.69 3.86
N GLN A 314 10.93 16.37 3.69
CA GLN A 314 11.97 15.67 2.94
C GLN A 314 11.49 15.36 1.51
N PRO A 315 12.37 15.47 0.49
CA PRO A 315 12.04 15.07 -0.87
C PRO A 315 11.58 13.61 -0.96
N SER A 316 10.47 13.38 -1.65
CA SER A 316 9.88 12.05 -1.85
C SER A 316 9.39 11.88 -3.27
N ALA A 317 9.40 10.65 -3.76
CA ALA A 317 8.80 10.34 -5.04
C ALA A 317 7.27 10.43 -4.98
N GLN A 318 6.64 10.81 -6.10
CA GLN A 318 5.18 10.87 -6.23
C GLN A 318 4.75 10.47 -7.65
N ASN A 319 3.67 9.68 -7.74
CA ASN A 319 3.10 9.27 -9.02
C ASN A 319 2.05 10.28 -9.47
N PHE A 320 2.05 10.59 -10.77
CA PHE A 320 1.10 11.48 -11.42
C PHE A 320 0.39 10.77 -12.56
N VAL A 321 -0.82 11.25 -12.87
CA VAL A 321 -1.55 10.93 -14.08
C VAL A 321 -1.89 12.24 -14.77
N VAL A 322 -1.54 12.37 -16.04
CA VAL A 322 -1.85 13.56 -16.82
C VAL A 322 -2.45 13.18 -18.17
N PRO A 323 -3.37 14.00 -18.70
CA PRO A 323 -3.79 13.91 -20.09
C PRO A 323 -2.73 14.52 -21.02
N VAL A 324 -2.56 13.92 -22.20
CA VAL A 324 -1.87 14.50 -23.35
C VAL A 324 -2.83 14.49 -24.53
N THR A 325 -3.15 15.66 -25.04
CA THR A 325 -4.16 15.84 -26.09
C THR A 325 -3.49 15.95 -27.46
N PHE A 326 -3.96 15.14 -28.40
CA PHE A 326 -3.69 15.30 -29.82
C PHE A 326 -4.94 15.85 -30.48
N SER A 327 -4.91 17.13 -30.82
CA SER A 327 -5.97 17.82 -31.57
C SER A 327 -5.30 18.50 -32.75
N SER A 328 -5.56 18.05 -33.97
CA SER A 328 -5.01 18.69 -35.16
C SER A 328 -5.89 18.47 -36.40
N PHE A 329 -7.20 18.68 -36.29
CA PHE A 329 -8.06 19.08 -37.41
C PHE A 329 -9.17 20.03 -36.98
#